data_AF-A0A9D5V877-F1
#
_entry.id   AF-A0A9D5V877-F1
#
_cell.length_a   1.000
_cell.length_b   1.000
_cell.length_c   1.000
_cell.angle_alpha   90.00
_cell.angle_beta   90.00
_cell.angle_gamma   90.00
#
_symmetry.space_group_name_H-M   'P 1'
#
loop_
_entity.id
_entity.type
_entity.pdbx_description
1 polymer ?
#
loop_
_entity_poly.entity_id
_entity_poly.type
_entity_poly.pdbx_seq_one_letter_code
_entity_poly.pdbx_strand_id
1 'polypeptide(L)' 'MTQLILYTSEDGQAQVQLRADRGTVWLTQREMAELFKVSTDNIGLHLKHLYADSELAWQA' A
#
# COMPACT_ATOMS: atom_id res chain seq x y z
N MET A 1 12.06 -14.44 5.78
CA MET A 1 12.79 -13.34 6.45
C MET A 1 12.07 -12.07 6.04
N THR A 2 11.47 -11.35 7.00
CA THR A 2 10.81 -10.06 6.70
C THR A 2 11.89 -9.00 6.57
N GLN A 3 11.95 -8.33 5.42
CA GLN A 3 12.92 -7.27 5.17
C GLN A 3 12.22 -5.91 5.32
N LEU A 4 12.84 -5.00 6.06
CA LEU A 4 12.41 -3.61 6.13
C LEU A 4 13.09 -2.85 4.99
N ILE A 5 12.30 -2.23 4.12
CA ILE A 5 12.78 -1.48 2.96
C ILE A 5 12.39 -0.02 3.17
N LEU A 6 13.36 0.87 3.05
CA LEU A 6 13.08 2.30 2.94
C LEU A 6 12.93 2.63 1.46
N TYR A 7 11.70 2.85 1.02
CA TYR A 7 11.40 3.24 -0.35
C TYR A 7 11.34 4.76 -0.45
N THR A 8 11.98 5.31 -1.47
CA THR A 8 11.86 6.72 -1.84
C THR A 8 11.20 6.76 -3.22
N SER A 9 10.13 7.54 -3.38
CA SER A 9 9.48 7.71 -4.70
C SER A 9 10.46 8.29 -5.72
N GLU A 10 10.20 8.05 -7.00
CA GLU A 10 11.07 8.52 -8.08
C GLU A 10 11.27 10.05 -8.08
N ASP A 11 10.27 10.79 -7.60
CA ASP A 11 10.32 12.24 -7.43
C ASP A 11 10.95 12.71 -6.10
N GLY A 12 11.40 11.79 -5.25
CA GLY A 12 12.05 12.07 -3.97
C GLY A 12 11.12 12.58 -2.86
N GLN A 13 9.82 12.72 -3.11
CA GLN A 13 8.90 13.40 -2.20
C GLN A 13 8.31 12.47 -1.13
N ALA A 14 8.09 11.20 -1.46
CA ALA A 14 7.55 10.22 -0.53
C ALA A 14 8.67 9.30 -0.04
N GLN A 15 8.82 9.19 1.28
CA GLN A 15 9.73 8.24 1.91
C GLN A 15 8.90 7.32 2.80
N VAL A 16 8.80 6.05 2.41
CA VAL A 16 7.90 5.08 3.03
C VAL A 16 8.71 3.89 3.52
N GLN A 17 8.50 3.51 4.78
CA GLN A 17 9.13 2.34 5.35
C GLN A 17 8.20 1.15 5.20
N LEU A 18 8.55 0.20 4.33
CA LEU A 18 7.69 -0.92 3.97
C LEU A 18 8.28 -2.25 4.44
N ARG A 19 7.40 -3.17 4.82
CA ARG A 19 7.77 -4.55 5.17
C ARG A 19 7.58 -5.44 3.95
N ALA A 20 8.67 -5.99 3.44
CA ALA A 20 8.63 -6.97 2.36
C ALA A 20 8.73 -8.39 2.94
N ASP A 21 7.82 -9.26 2.52
CA ASP A 21 7.90 -10.70 2.77
C ASP A 21 7.37 -11.45 1.54
N ARG A 22 8.17 -12.41 1.04
CA ARG A 22 7.78 -13.32 -0.06
C ARG A 22 7.25 -12.63 -1.33
N GLY A 23 7.81 -11.47 -1.68
CA GLY A 23 7.37 -10.69 -2.85
C GLY A 23 6.13 -9.82 -2.61
N THR A 24 5.55 -9.87 -1.41
CA THR A 24 4.48 -8.99 -0.98
C THR A 24 5.06 -7.86 -0.14
N VAL A 25 4.57 -6.64 -0.38
CA VAL A 25 4.88 -5.46 0.42
C VAL A 25 3.67 -5.07 1.26
N TRP A 26 3.91 -4.83 2.54
CA TRP A 26 2.89 -4.43 3.49
C TRP A 26 3.02 -2.95 3.81
N LEU A 27 1.91 -2.25 3.64
CA LEU A 27 1.75 -0.81 3.85
C LEU A 27 0.42 -0.55 4.54
N THR A 28 0.39 0.45 5.40
CA THR A 28 -0.87 1.04 5.89
C THR A 28 -1.53 1.86 4.77
N GLN A 29 -2.84 2.13 4.88
CA GLN A 29 -3.54 2.97 3.90
C GLN A 29 -2.95 4.39 3.82
N ARG A 30 -2.41 4.91 4.92
CA ARG A 30 -1.72 6.22 4.97
C ARG A 30 -0.43 6.19 4.17
N GLU A 31 0.40 5.17 4.36
CA GLU A 31 1.64 5.01 3.63
C GLU A 31 1.40 4.79 2.13
N MET A 32 0.34 4.07 1.76
CA MET A 32 -0.09 3.95 0.36
C MET A 32 -0.52 5.31 -0.22
N ALA A 33 -1.28 6.10 0.54
CA ALA A 33 -1.71 7.43 0.13
C ALA A 33 -0.51 8.37 -0.12
N GLU A 34 0.48 8.35 0.77
CA GLU A 34 1.74 9.10 0.61
C GLU A 34 2.53 8.64 -0.62
N LEU A 35 2.69 7.33 -0.81
CA LEU A 35 3.40 6.73 -1.95
C LEU A 35 2.77 7.11 -3.30
N PHE A 36 1.44 7.00 -3.40
CA PHE A 36 0.70 7.25 -4.64
C PHE A 36 0.23 8.70 -4.80
N LYS A 37 0.54 9.57 -3.83
CA LYS A 37 0.12 10.99 -3.82
C LYS A 37 -1.39 11.18 -3.98
N VAL A 38 -2.16 10.37 -3.26
CA VAL A 38 -3.63 10.43 -3.21
C VAL A 38 -4.11 10.61 -1.77
N SER A 39 -5.41 10.82 -1.57
CA SER A 39 -5.98 10.82 -0.22
C SER A 39 -6.12 9.38 0.33
N THR A 40 -6.13 9.25 1.66
CA THR A 40 -6.47 7.98 2.32
C THR A 40 -7.87 7.50 1.97
N ASP A 41 -8.81 8.43 1.74
CA ASP A 41 -10.18 8.12 1.34
C ASP A 41 -10.23 7.48 -0.06
N ASN A 42 -9.39 7.94 -1.00
CA ASN A 42 -9.27 7.30 -2.31
C ASN A 42 -8.76 5.87 -2.20
N ILE A 43 -7.75 5.63 -1.35
CA ILE A 43 -7.26 4.26 -1.08
C ILE A 43 -8.39 3.38 -0.52
N GLY A 44 -9.14 3.88 0.47
CA GLY A 44 -10.29 3.18 1.03
C GLY A 44 -11.38 2.89 0.01
N LEU A 45 -11.66 3.81 -0.92
CA LEU A 45 -12.60 3.63 -2.02
C LEU A 45 -12.16 2.51 -2.96
N HIS A 46 -10.89 2.52 -3.39
CA HIS A 46 -10.34 1.48 -4.26
C HIS A 46 -10.37 0.11 -3.59
N LEU A 47 -10.03 0.00 -2.30
CA LEU A 47 -10.13 -1.25 -1.56
C LEU A 47 -11.57 -1.79 -1.55
N LYS A 48 -12.57 -0.94 -1.32
CA LYS A 48 -13.98 -1.35 -1.37
C LYS A 48 -14.37 -1.92 -2.73
N HIS A 49 -13.95 -1.27 -3.83
CA HIS A 49 -14.21 -1.79 -5.17
C HIS A 49 -13.51 -3.14 -5.40
N LEU A 50 -12.23 -3.29 -5.03
CA LEU A 50 -11.52 -4.56 -5.17
C LEU A 50 -12.22 -5.74 -4.46
N TYR A 51 -12.77 -5.51 -3.27
CA TYR A 51 -13.55 -6.54 -2.57
C TYR A 51 -14.93 -6.77 -3.21
N ALA A 52 -15.60 -5.72 -3.68
CA ALA A 52 -16.90 -5.83 -4.35
C ALA A 52 -16.81 -6.59 -5.67
N ASP A 53 -15.75 -6.34 -6.43
CA ASP A 53 -15.46 -6.97 -7.72
C ASP A 53 -14.83 -8.37 -7.54
N SER A 54 -14.63 -8.81 -6.29
CA SER A 54 -14.02 -10.11 -5.94
C SER A 54 -12.58 -10.29 -6.48
N GLU A 55 -11.90 -9.19 -6.78
CA GLU A 55 -10.47 -9.18 -7.14
C GLU A 55 -9.58 -9.49 -5.94
N LEU A 56 -10.04 -9.13 -4.73
CA LEU A 56 -9.39 -9.47 -3.47
C LEU A 56 -10.31 -10.32 -2.59
N ALA A 57 -9.78 -11.41 -2.06
CA ALA A 57 -10.47 -12.22 -1.06
C ALA A 57 -10.23 -11.64 0.35
N TRP A 58 -11.28 -11.66 1.18
CA TRP A 58 -11.11 -11.40 2.61
C TRP A 58 -10.23 -12.48 3.23
N GLN A 59 -9.05 -12.09 3.71
CA GLN A 59 -8.21 -12.94 4.52
C GLN A 59 -8.60 -12.72 5.99
N ALA A 60 -9.20 -13.73 6.60
CA ALA A 60 -9.57 -13.75 8.03
C ALA A 60 -8.38 -14.20 8.90
#